data_AF-A0A3D2MA50-F1
#
_entry.id   AF-A0A3D2MA50-F1
#
_cell.length_a   1.000
_cell.length_b   1.000
_cell.length_c   1.000
_cell.angle_alpha   90.00
_cell.angle_beta   90.00
_cell.angle_gamma   90.00
#
_symmetry.space_group_name_H-M   'P 1'
#
loop_
_entity.id
_entity.type
_entity.pdbx_description
1 polymer ?
#
loop_
_entity_poly.entity_id
_entity_poly.type
_entity_poly.pdbx_seq_one_letter_code
_entity_poly.pdbx_strand_id
1 'polypeptide(L)'
;MAKANETKEEVKVVTEEKKNETKPVNKNNGIICIVIGVVLVVALIVAACIMFIKKGGQEASLSKSLESMGKDFYENFYYEQVGSTDEERADFLSKYESIGIKINLDNLSRYGENKNADEISKFVNQKTKKACDKTNTKVVIYPQKPYNKTSYKIETQLDCGFDETNTK
;
A
#
# COMPACT_ATOMS: atom_id res chain seq x y z
N MET A 1 -22.39 95.98 -5.93
CA MET A 1 -22.55 94.63 -6.54
C MET A 1 -22.71 93.67 -5.36
N ALA A 2 -23.93 93.40 -4.85
CA ALA A 2 -24.86 92.31 -5.22
C ALA A 2 -24.15 90.94 -5.23
N LYS A 3 -24.51 89.84 -4.54
CA LYS A 3 -25.73 89.27 -3.91
C LYS A 3 -25.23 88.31 -2.78
N ALA A 4 -25.81 88.26 -1.57
CA ALA A 4 -26.94 87.44 -1.11
C ALA A 4 -26.85 85.91 -1.32
N ASN A 5 -27.30 85.20 -0.28
CA ASN A 5 -27.98 83.88 -0.25
C ASN A 5 -27.12 82.63 0.11
N GLU A 6 -27.48 81.67 0.97
CA GLU A 6 -28.49 81.40 2.02
C GLU A 6 -28.05 80.08 2.74
N THR A 7 -28.46 79.88 4.01
CA THR A 7 -28.89 78.62 4.71
C THR A 7 -28.04 77.33 4.66
N LYS A 8 -27.95 76.46 5.69
CA LYS A 8 -28.95 75.89 6.60
C LYS A 8 -28.17 75.14 7.73
N GLU A 9 -28.27 75.52 9.00
CA GLU A 9 -29.22 75.08 10.04
C GLU A 9 -28.90 73.71 10.68
N GLU A 10 -28.48 73.80 11.96
CA GLU A 10 -28.71 72.96 13.16
C GLU A 10 -28.55 71.41 13.05
N VAL A 11 -28.07 70.68 14.07
CA VAL A 11 -28.79 70.46 15.33
C VAL A 11 -27.85 69.99 16.44
N LYS A 12 -28.17 70.50 17.64
CA LYS A 12 -27.53 70.31 18.94
C LYS A 12 -27.45 68.87 19.41
N VAL A 13 -26.32 68.64 20.07
CA VAL A 13 -25.95 67.56 20.97
C VAL A 13 -26.97 67.41 22.12
N VAL A 14 -27.44 66.19 22.35
CA VAL A 14 -27.95 65.76 23.66
C VAL A 14 -27.16 64.52 24.07
N THR A 15 -26.44 64.70 25.16
CA THR A 15 -25.59 63.74 25.88
C THR A 15 -26.46 62.75 26.66
N GLU A 16 -26.12 61.46 26.67
CA GLU A 16 -26.33 60.62 27.85
C GLU A 16 -25.16 59.63 28.03
N GLU A 17 -24.76 59.49 29.29
CA GLU A 17 -23.58 58.77 29.75
C GLU A 17 -23.81 57.24 29.88
N LYS A 18 -22.74 56.52 29.53
CA LYS A 18 -22.25 55.20 29.98
C LYS A 18 -23.20 54.26 30.76
N LYS A 19 -23.37 53.06 30.19
CA LYS A 19 -23.46 51.79 30.95
C LYS A 19 -22.36 50.84 30.49
N ASN A 20 -21.51 50.43 31.42
CA ASN A 20 -20.45 49.45 31.23
C ASN A 20 -21.08 48.05 31.27
N GLU A 21 -21.00 47.28 30.18
CA GLU A 21 -21.43 45.88 30.15
C GLU A 21 -20.26 44.97 29.78
N THR A 22 -19.83 44.22 30.79
CA THR A 22 -18.94 43.06 30.73
C THR A 22 -19.43 42.07 29.67
N LYS A 23 -18.64 41.82 28.63
CA LYS A 23 -18.97 40.82 27.60
C LYS A 23 -18.88 39.39 28.19
N PRO A 24 -19.93 38.56 28.08
CA PRO A 24 -19.86 37.15 28.43
C PRO A 24 -19.13 36.35 27.35
N VAL A 25 -18.16 35.53 27.76
CA VAL A 25 -17.50 34.52 26.92
C VAL A 25 -18.50 33.40 26.60
N ASN A 26 -18.85 33.24 25.32
CA ASN A 26 -19.63 32.12 24.79
C ASN A 26 -18.79 30.83 24.87
N LYS A 27 -19.22 29.86 25.68
CA LYS A 27 -18.53 28.59 25.98
C LYS A 27 -18.88 27.44 25.01
N ASN A 28 -19.77 27.65 24.05
CA ASN A 28 -20.31 26.59 23.18
C ASN A 28 -19.56 26.48 21.83
N ASN A 29 -18.96 27.57 21.36
CA ASN A 29 -18.15 27.57 20.13
C ASN A 29 -16.76 26.95 20.35
N GLY A 30 -16.26 26.94 21.59
CA GLY A 30 -14.97 26.35 21.95
C GLY A 30 -14.95 24.82 21.87
N ILE A 31 -16.03 24.15 22.28
CA ILE A 31 -16.11 22.68 22.24
C ILE A 31 -16.19 22.18 20.79
N ILE A 32 -16.94 22.86 19.91
CA ILE A 32 -17.02 22.52 18.49
C ILE A 32 -15.65 22.68 17.81
N CYS A 33 -14.91 23.75 18.12
CA CYS A 33 -13.54 23.93 17.63
C CYS A 33 -12.56 22.86 18.13
N ILE A 34 -12.70 22.40 19.39
CA ILE A 34 -11.89 21.31 19.94
C ILE A 34 -12.21 19.99 19.23
N VAL A 35 -13.48 19.65 19.02
CA VAL A 35 -13.89 18.42 18.33
C VAL A 35 -13.41 18.41 16.89
N ILE A 36 -13.55 19.53 16.15
CA ILE A 36 -13.04 19.64 14.77
C ILE A 36 -11.51 19.51 14.74
N GLY A 37 -10.81 20.14 15.71
CA GLY A 37 -9.36 20.00 15.85
C GLY A 37 -8.91 18.56 16.09
N VAL A 38 -9.60 17.83 16.96
CA VAL A 38 -9.31 16.41 17.24
C VAL A 38 -9.55 15.54 16.01
N VAL A 39 -10.65 15.75 15.27
CA VAL A 39 -10.95 15.00 14.04
C VAL A 39 -9.89 15.25 12.96
N LEU A 40 -9.42 16.49 12.81
CA LEU A 40 -8.33 16.83 11.88
C LEU A 40 -7.01 16.17 12.26
N VAL A 41 -6.67 16.15 13.55
CA VAL A 41 -5.45 15.48 14.05
C VAL A 41 -5.52 13.98 13.81
N VAL A 42 -6.66 13.34 14.07
CA VAL A 42 -6.85 11.90 13.79
C VAL A 42 -6.73 11.60 12.29
N ALA A 43 -7.33 12.43 11.43
CA ALA A 43 -7.20 12.28 9.97
C ALA A 43 -5.74 12.42 9.50
N LEU A 44 -4.97 13.35 10.06
CA LEU A 44 -3.55 13.52 9.77
C LEU A 44 -2.70 12.33 10.26
N ILE A 45 -3.01 11.78 11.44
CA ILE A 45 -2.35 10.57 11.95
C ILE A 45 -2.65 9.38 11.03
N VAL A 46 -3.90 9.19 10.60
CA VAL A 46 -4.27 8.12 9.66
C VAL A 46 -3.54 8.30 8.33
N ALA A 47 -3.50 9.52 7.78
CA ALA A 47 -2.76 9.81 6.55
C ALA A 47 -1.25 9.55 6.70
N ALA A 48 -0.65 9.96 7.83
CA ALA A 48 0.75 9.69 8.13
C ALA A 48 1.01 8.18 8.28
N CYS A 49 0.16 7.45 8.99
CA CYS A 49 0.25 5.99 9.12
C CYS A 49 0.18 5.31 7.75
N ILE A 50 -0.71 5.73 6.86
CA ILE A 50 -0.80 5.22 5.48
C ILE A 50 0.50 5.52 4.70
N MET A 51 1.11 6.69 4.87
CA MET A 51 2.41 7.00 4.27
C MET A 51 3.56 6.14 4.83
N PHE A 52 3.54 5.83 6.13
CA PHE A 52 4.58 5.02 6.78
C PHE A 52 4.48 3.51 6.47
N ILE A 53 3.29 2.98 6.19
CA ILE A 53 3.09 1.55 5.86
C ILE A 53 3.72 1.19 4.49
N LYS A 54 3.97 2.16 3.62
CA LYS A 54 4.43 1.94 2.24
C LYS A 54 5.95 1.84 2.06
N LYS A 55 6.68 1.48 3.12
CA LYS A 55 8.15 1.43 3.10
C LYS A 55 8.71 0.01 2.98
N GLY A 56 8.11 -0.81 2.12
CA GLY A 56 8.78 -2.00 1.58
C GLY A 56 9.70 -1.57 0.44
N GLY A 57 10.97 -1.96 0.47
CA GLY A 57 11.89 -1.72 -0.65
C GLY A 57 11.40 -2.38 -1.94
N GLN A 58 11.92 -1.94 -3.09
CA GLN A 58 11.54 -2.51 -4.39
C GLN A 58 11.72 -4.03 -4.43
N GLU A 59 12.81 -4.54 -3.86
CA GLU A 59 13.09 -5.98 -3.73
C GLU A 59 11.93 -6.73 -3.06
N ALA A 60 11.48 -6.26 -1.90
CA ALA A 60 10.35 -6.86 -1.19
C ALA A 60 9.05 -6.79 -2.01
N SER A 61 8.85 -5.74 -2.80
CA SER A 61 7.70 -5.65 -3.71
C SER A 61 7.77 -6.69 -4.84
N LEU A 62 8.96 -6.89 -5.42
CA LEU A 62 9.17 -7.90 -6.47
C LEU A 62 9.07 -9.31 -5.92
N SER A 63 9.61 -9.57 -4.72
CA SER A 63 9.45 -10.85 -4.02
C SER A 63 7.97 -11.15 -3.78
N LYS A 64 7.18 -10.18 -3.31
CA LYS A 64 5.73 -10.37 -3.12
C LYS A 64 5.00 -10.67 -4.43
N SER A 65 5.35 -9.99 -5.53
CA SER A 65 4.75 -10.29 -6.84
C SER A 65 5.12 -11.70 -7.29
N LEU A 66 6.40 -12.09 -7.16
CA LEU A 66 6.87 -13.44 -7.51
C LEU A 66 6.18 -14.53 -6.68
N GLU A 67 6.05 -14.29 -5.37
CA GLU A 67 5.33 -15.17 -4.45
C GLU A 67 3.86 -15.33 -4.87
N SER A 68 3.18 -14.23 -5.19
CA SER A 68 1.79 -14.25 -5.65
C SER A 68 1.61 -15.01 -6.96
N MET A 69 2.52 -14.82 -7.92
CA MET A 69 2.50 -15.56 -9.20
C MET A 69 2.74 -17.07 -8.96
N GLY A 70 3.71 -17.40 -8.11
CA GLY A 70 4.00 -18.78 -7.72
C GLY A 70 2.84 -19.47 -7.02
N LYS A 71 2.18 -18.76 -6.09
CA LYS A 71 0.98 -19.20 -5.40
C LYS A 71 -0.16 -19.49 -6.37
N ASP A 72 -0.45 -18.55 -7.27
CA ASP A 72 -1.52 -18.74 -8.25
C ASP A 72 -1.24 -19.94 -9.17
N PHE A 73 0.00 -20.06 -9.67
CA PHE A 73 0.42 -21.21 -10.46
C PHE A 73 0.25 -22.54 -9.70
N TYR A 74 0.66 -22.58 -8.43
CA TYR A 74 0.57 -23.79 -7.64
C TYR A 74 -0.88 -24.18 -7.34
N GLU A 75 -1.64 -23.25 -6.76
CA GLU A 75 -2.98 -23.52 -6.24
C GLU A 75 -4.01 -23.74 -7.35
N ASN A 76 -3.89 -23.03 -8.48
CA ASN A 76 -4.91 -23.01 -9.53
C ASN A 76 -4.54 -23.83 -10.78
N PHE A 77 -3.30 -24.33 -10.86
CA PHE A 77 -2.86 -25.16 -11.97
C PHE A 77 -2.11 -26.39 -11.50
N TYR A 78 -0.93 -26.22 -10.89
CA TYR A 78 -0.01 -27.34 -10.63
C TYR A 78 -0.60 -28.40 -9.69
N TYR A 79 -1.26 -27.99 -8.60
CA TYR A 79 -1.81 -28.90 -7.60
C TYR A 79 -2.83 -29.88 -8.17
N GLU A 80 -3.62 -29.46 -9.16
CA GLU A 80 -4.59 -30.34 -9.82
C GLU A 80 -3.93 -31.31 -10.81
N GLN A 81 -2.73 -31.01 -11.31
CA GLN A 81 -2.02 -31.85 -12.28
C GLN A 81 -1.22 -33.00 -11.63
N VAL A 82 -0.90 -32.89 -10.33
CA VAL A 82 -0.01 -33.86 -9.67
C VAL A 82 -0.70 -35.13 -9.15
N GLY A 83 -2.02 -35.21 -9.23
CA GLY A 83 -2.79 -36.39 -8.83
C GLY A 83 -4.29 -36.20 -9.01
N SER A 84 -5.02 -37.31 -9.16
CA SER A 84 -6.48 -37.32 -9.30
C SER A 84 -7.19 -37.49 -7.96
N THR A 85 -6.50 -38.04 -6.95
CA THR A 85 -7.00 -38.23 -5.59
C THR A 85 -6.10 -37.53 -4.57
N ASP A 86 -6.62 -37.26 -3.37
CA ASP A 86 -5.84 -36.64 -2.30
C ASP A 86 -4.63 -37.49 -1.87
N GLU A 87 -4.77 -38.81 -1.94
CA GLU A 87 -3.71 -39.77 -1.57
C GLU A 87 -2.58 -39.79 -2.61
N GLU A 88 -2.92 -39.78 -3.91
CA GLU A 88 -1.94 -39.61 -5.00
C GLU A 88 -1.20 -38.27 -4.90
N ARG A 89 -1.92 -37.19 -4.64
CA ARG A 89 -1.32 -35.85 -4.47
C ARG A 89 -0.37 -35.83 -3.28
N ALA A 90 -0.78 -36.38 -2.14
CA ALA A 90 0.05 -36.45 -0.94
C ALA A 90 1.33 -37.26 -1.18
N ASP A 91 1.24 -38.43 -1.82
CA ASP A 91 2.42 -39.25 -2.16
C ASP A 91 3.39 -38.48 -3.06
N PHE A 92 2.88 -37.82 -4.10
CA PHE A 92 3.71 -37.01 -4.99
C PHE A 92 4.36 -35.83 -4.27
N LEU A 93 3.56 -35.01 -3.58
CA LEU A 93 4.01 -33.75 -2.95
C LEU A 93 4.97 -33.99 -1.78
N SER A 94 4.84 -35.10 -1.06
CA SER A 94 5.76 -35.46 0.04
C SER A 94 7.22 -35.53 -0.41
N LYS A 95 7.48 -35.90 -1.67
CA LYS A 95 8.83 -35.97 -2.26
C LYS A 95 9.50 -34.60 -2.37
N TYR A 96 8.71 -33.52 -2.34
CA TYR A 96 9.17 -32.15 -2.48
C TYR A 96 9.20 -31.36 -1.16
N GLU A 97 8.82 -31.97 -0.03
CA GLU A 97 8.74 -31.29 1.27
C GLU A 97 10.09 -30.66 1.67
N SER A 98 11.21 -31.31 1.36
CA SER A 98 12.56 -30.80 1.68
C SER A 98 13.26 -30.10 0.51
N ILE A 99 13.08 -30.58 -0.73
CA ILE A 99 13.82 -30.07 -1.90
C ILE A 99 13.12 -28.90 -2.60
N GLY A 100 11.81 -28.77 -2.39
CA GLY A 100 10.94 -27.77 -3.00
C GLY A 100 10.68 -27.99 -4.48
N ILE A 101 9.50 -27.55 -4.93
CA ILE A 101 9.13 -27.40 -6.34
C ILE A 101 9.64 -26.03 -6.78
N LYS A 102 10.54 -26.00 -7.77
CA LYS A 102 11.19 -24.78 -8.26
C LYS A 102 10.52 -24.33 -9.54
N ILE A 103 9.98 -23.12 -9.55
CA ILE A 103 9.32 -22.54 -10.72
C ILE A 103 9.98 -21.19 -11.01
N ASN A 104 10.62 -21.07 -12.16
CA ASN A 104 11.31 -19.84 -12.53
C ASN A 104 10.37 -18.83 -13.20
N LEU A 105 10.83 -17.59 -13.30
CA LEU A 105 10.09 -16.49 -13.87
C LEU A 105 9.72 -16.74 -15.35
N ASP A 106 10.56 -17.46 -16.10
CA ASP A 106 10.24 -17.90 -17.47
C ASP A 106 9.00 -18.82 -17.50
N ASN A 107 8.93 -19.82 -16.62
CA ASN A 107 7.78 -20.71 -16.51
C ASN A 107 6.51 -19.94 -16.10
N LEU A 108 6.63 -19.04 -15.12
CA LEU A 108 5.50 -18.21 -14.67
C LEU A 108 5.02 -17.25 -15.77
N SER A 109 5.91 -16.79 -16.65
CA SER A 109 5.53 -15.90 -17.76
C SER A 109 4.64 -16.57 -18.81
N ARG A 110 4.76 -17.89 -18.97
CA ARG A 110 3.97 -18.70 -19.91
C ARG A 110 2.67 -19.19 -19.30
N TYR A 111 2.58 -19.22 -17.97
CA TYR A 111 1.35 -19.52 -17.27
C TYR A 111 0.47 -18.26 -17.25
N GLY A 112 -0.77 -18.38 -17.72
CA GLY A 112 -1.71 -17.26 -17.75
C GLY A 112 -1.20 -16.07 -18.56
N GLU A 113 -0.72 -16.31 -19.80
CA GLU A 113 -0.04 -15.32 -20.67
C GLU A 113 -0.70 -13.92 -20.71
N ASN A 114 -2.04 -13.85 -20.62
CA ASN A 114 -2.78 -12.57 -20.60
C ASN A 114 -2.73 -11.82 -19.26
N LYS A 115 -2.49 -12.51 -18.13
CA LYS A 115 -2.41 -11.92 -16.78
C LYS A 115 -0.98 -11.58 -16.39
N ASN A 116 -0.01 -12.39 -16.80
CA ASN A 116 1.35 -12.31 -16.27
C ASN A 116 2.29 -11.47 -17.13
N ALA A 117 2.01 -11.23 -18.42
CA ALA A 117 2.88 -10.42 -19.28
C ALA A 117 3.19 -9.03 -18.70
N ASP A 118 2.18 -8.36 -18.15
CA ASP A 118 2.32 -7.04 -17.52
C ASP A 118 3.13 -7.09 -16.23
N GLU A 119 2.99 -8.14 -15.43
CA GLU A 119 3.74 -8.33 -14.19
C GLU A 119 5.22 -8.64 -14.47
N ILE A 120 5.52 -9.46 -15.48
CA ILE A 120 6.90 -9.83 -15.85
C ILE A 120 7.73 -8.60 -16.23
N SER A 121 7.13 -7.63 -16.92
CA SER A 121 7.82 -6.38 -17.32
C SER A 121 8.30 -5.55 -16.11
N LYS A 122 7.71 -5.75 -14.93
CA LYS A 122 8.05 -5.03 -13.70
C LYS A 122 9.26 -5.62 -12.97
N PHE A 123 9.70 -6.83 -13.34
CA PHE A 123 10.88 -7.50 -12.78
C PHE A 123 12.19 -6.87 -13.28
N VAL A 124 12.41 -5.63 -12.88
CA VAL A 124 13.60 -4.83 -13.16
C VAL A 124 14.00 -4.09 -11.89
N ASN A 125 15.27 -4.12 -11.54
CA ASN A 125 15.80 -3.30 -10.46
C ASN A 125 15.82 -1.83 -10.92
N GLN A 126 15.04 -0.97 -10.27
CA GLN A 126 14.89 0.43 -10.65
C GLN A 126 16.15 1.25 -10.36
N LYS A 127 17.01 0.81 -9.44
CA LYS A 127 18.28 1.49 -9.11
C LYS A 127 19.35 1.20 -10.16
N THR A 128 19.57 -0.07 -10.48
CA THR A 128 20.62 -0.51 -11.41
C THR A 128 20.16 -0.61 -12.86
N LYS A 129 18.84 -0.56 -13.09
CA LYS A 129 18.17 -0.84 -14.38
C LYS A 129 18.38 -2.26 -14.91
N LYS A 130 18.96 -3.17 -14.11
CA LYS A 130 19.14 -4.58 -14.47
C LYS A 130 17.79 -5.31 -14.41
N ALA A 131 17.39 -5.90 -15.53
CA ALA A 131 16.26 -6.83 -15.56
C ALA A 131 16.58 -8.08 -14.73
N CYS A 132 15.58 -8.64 -14.06
CA CYS A 132 15.77 -9.89 -13.34
C CYS A 132 16.01 -11.05 -14.33
N ASP A 133 16.96 -11.93 -14.03
CA ASP A 133 17.22 -13.11 -14.84
C ASP A 133 16.03 -14.07 -14.77
N LYS A 134 15.44 -14.43 -15.92
CA LYS A 134 14.20 -15.22 -15.96
C LYS A 134 14.37 -16.68 -15.51
N THR A 135 15.59 -17.19 -15.52
CA THR A 135 15.92 -18.58 -15.17
C THR A 135 16.30 -18.71 -13.70
N ASN A 136 17.07 -17.75 -13.19
CA ASN A 136 17.56 -17.74 -11.81
C ASN A 136 16.55 -17.13 -10.84
N THR A 137 15.74 -16.17 -11.30
CA THR A 137 14.62 -15.63 -10.53
C THR A 137 13.53 -16.67 -10.46
N LYS A 138 13.21 -17.13 -9.25
CA LYS A 138 12.30 -18.26 -9.05
C LYS A 138 11.62 -18.23 -7.71
N VAL A 139 10.51 -18.94 -7.67
CA VAL A 139 9.83 -19.32 -6.45
C VAL A 139 10.15 -20.78 -6.13
N VAL A 140 10.26 -21.10 -4.85
CA VAL A 140 10.42 -22.47 -4.36
C VAL A 140 9.29 -22.76 -3.39
N ILE A 141 8.47 -23.76 -3.72
CA ILE A 141 7.30 -24.16 -2.94
C ILE A 141 7.63 -25.49 -2.26
N TYR A 142 7.52 -25.51 -0.94
CA TYR A 142 7.76 -26.69 -0.11
C TYR A 142 6.41 -27.17 0.44
N PRO A 143 5.79 -28.18 -0.17
CA PRO A 143 4.55 -28.75 0.34
C PRO A 143 4.73 -29.28 1.76
N GLN A 144 3.72 -29.09 2.60
CA GLN A 144 3.71 -29.51 4.00
C GLN A 144 2.45 -30.31 4.29
N LYS A 145 2.52 -31.24 5.24
CA LYS A 145 1.34 -31.96 5.73
C LYS A 145 0.24 -30.97 6.15
N PRO A 146 -1.04 -31.21 5.81
CA PRO A 146 -1.60 -32.43 5.20
C PRO A 146 -1.52 -32.49 3.66
N TYR A 147 -0.63 -31.72 3.03
CA TYR A 147 -0.41 -31.63 1.58
C TYR A 147 -1.63 -31.17 0.79
N ASN A 148 -2.51 -30.38 1.40
CA ASN A 148 -3.56 -29.72 0.64
C ASN A 148 -3.00 -28.54 -0.17
N LYS A 149 -3.83 -28.00 -1.07
CA LYS A 149 -3.42 -26.93 -2.00
C LYS A 149 -2.85 -25.69 -1.34
N THR A 150 -3.15 -25.41 -0.06
CA THR A 150 -2.65 -24.23 0.67
C THR A 150 -1.61 -24.57 1.75
N SER A 151 -1.26 -25.85 1.91
CA SER A 151 -0.34 -26.31 2.94
C SER A 151 1.07 -26.38 2.38
N TYR A 152 1.73 -25.23 2.34
CA TYR A 152 3.10 -25.13 1.86
C TYR A 152 3.81 -23.92 2.46
N LYS A 153 5.14 -23.99 2.51
CA LYS A 153 6.00 -22.82 2.65
C LYS A 153 6.43 -22.36 1.26
N ILE A 154 6.53 -21.05 1.05
CA ILE A 154 6.97 -20.46 -0.21
C ILE A 154 8.17 -19.54 0.05
N GLU A 155 9.19 -19.66 -0.80
CA GLU A 155 10.39 -18.83 -0.78
C GLU A 155 10.61 -18.22 -2.15
N THR A 156 11.17 -17.01 -2.18
CA THR A 156 11.47 -16.30 -3.43
C THR A 156 12.96 -16.03 -3.53
N GLN A 157 13.47 -16.12 -4.75
CA GLN A 157 14.86 -15.81 -5.09
C GLN A 157 14.83 -14.85 -6.27
N LEU A 158 15.37 -13.65 -6.09
CA LEU A 158 15.46 -12.62 -7.12
C LEU A 158 16.90 -12.52 -7.61
N ASP A 159 17.12 -12.59 -8.91
CA ASP A 159 18.43 -12.32 -9.52
C ASP A 159 18.31 -11.05 -10.38
N CYS A 160 18.36 -9.88 -9.73
CA CYS A 160 18.28 -8.57 -10.38
C CYS A 160 19.29 -7.55 -9.82
N GLY A 161 20.39 -8.01 -9.20
CA GLY A 161 21.43 -7.13 -8.68
C GLY A 161 21.02 -6.35 -7.42
N PHE A 162 20.24 -6.96 -6.53
CA PHE A 162 19.98 -6.42 -5.18
C PHE A 162 21.12 -6.76 -4.21
N ASP A 163 21.82 -7.89 -4.43
CA ASP A 163 22.92 -8.38 -3.60
C ASP A 163 24.13 -7.42 -3.54
N GLU A 164 24.30 -6.57 -4.55
CA GLU A 164 25.39 -5.58 -4.61
C GLU A 164 25.23 -4.44 -3.60
N THR A 165 24.07 -4.30 -2.94
CA THR A 165 23.79 -3.17 -2.05
C THR A 165 24.02 -3.44 -0.55
N ASN A 166 24.31 -4.69 -0.16
CA ASN A 166 24.58 -5.07 1.25
C ASN A 166 26.07 -5.11 1.60
N THR A 167 26.96 -4.75 0.68
CA THR A 167 28.40 -4.61 0.96
C THR A 167 28.73 -3.13 1.15
N LYS A 168 28.59 -2.63 2.38
CA LYS A 168 29.22 -1.38 2.83
C LYS A 168 29.83 -1.59 4.20
#